data_AF-A0A2N2VCD8-F1
#
_entry.id   AF-A0A2N2VCD8-F1
#
_cell.length_a   1.000
_cell.length_b   1.000
_cell.length_c   1.000
_cell.angle_alpha   90.00
_cell.angle_beta   90.00
_cell.angle_gamma   90.00
#
_symmetry.space_group_name_H-M   'P 1'
#
loop_
_entity.id
_entity.type
_entity.pdbx_description
1 polymer ?
#
loop_
_entity_poly.entity_id
_entity_poly.type
_entity_poly.pdbx_seq_one_letter_code
_entity_poly.pdbx_strand_id
1 'polypeptide(L)' 'PRRYDTEAVPHDTIVIHGSDDTLVPLGNVFAWAQPNDLPVVVVPGADHFFHRRLHLIRDIITRAWRH' A
#
# COMPACT_ATOMS: atom_id res chain seq x y z
N PRO A 1 -17.77 6.81 8.14
CA PRO A 1 -16.54 6.31 7.47
C PRO A 1 -16.05 5.03 8.15
N ARG A 2 -15.70 3.97 7.39
CA ARG A 2 -15.06 2.79 7.98
C ARG A 2 -13.70 3.20 8.53
N ARG A 3 -13.46 2.94 9.80
CA ARG A 3 -12.17 3.15 10.48
C ARG A 3 -11.59 1.76 10.72
N TYR A 4 -10.42 1.51 10.16
CA TYR A 4 -9.69 0.27 10.39
C TYR A 4 -8.75 0.53 11.57
N ASP A 5 -9.06 -0.07 12.71
CA ASP A 5 -8.16 -0.09 13.87
C ASP A 5 -7.27 -1.33 13.69
N THR A 6 -6.18 -1.14 12.97
CA THR A 6 -5.24 -2.21 12.61
C THR A 6 -4.04 -2.14 13.56
N GLU A 7 -3.70 -3.28 14.15
CA GLU A 7 -2.59 -3.44 15.08
C GLU A 7 -1.25 -3.01 14.47
N ALA A 8 -0.26 -2.72 15.33
CA ALA A 8 1.09 -2.44 14.89
C ALA A 8 1.65 -3.62 14.09
N VAL A 9 2.20 -3.32 12.92
CA VAL A 9 2.84 -4.30 12.04
C VAL A 9 4.36 -4.27 12.21
N PRO A 10 5.10 -5.34 11.83
CA PRO A 10 6.55 -5.33 11.87
C PRO A 10 7.17 -4.17 11.08
N HIS A 11 8.33 -3.68 11.52
CA HIS A 11 9.02 -2.54 10.90
C HIS A 11 9.47 -2.79 9.45
N ASP A 12 9.62 -4.05 9.03
CA ASP A 12 9.96 -4.45 7.67
C ASP A 12 8.72 -4.65 6.77
N THR A 13 7.54 -4.21 7.22
CA THR A 13 6.31 -4.24 6.43
C THR A 13 6.40 -3.33 5.20
N ILE A 14 5.91 -3.82 4.07
CA ILE A 14 5.76 -3.05 2.84
C ILE A 14 4.29 -2.80 2.59
N VAL A 15 3.93 -1.54 2.39
CA VAL A 15 2.58 -1.13 2.00
C VAL A 15 2.60 -0.71 0.53
N ILE A 16 1.82 -1.39 -0.31
CA ILE A 16 1.67 -1.07 -1.75
C ILE A 16 0.21 -0.71 -1.99
N HIS A 17 -0.06 0.45 -2.59
CA HIS A 17 -1.42 0.93 -2.83
C HIS A 17 -1.60 1.56 -4.21
N GLY A 18 -2.80 1.45 -4.80
CA GLY A 18 -3.14 2.10 -6.06
C GLY A 18 -3.64 3.53 -5.83
N SER A 19 -3.24 4.50 -6.67
CA SER A 19 -3.70 5.89 -6.50
C SER A 19 -5.20 6.08 -6.76
N ASP A 20 -5.81 5.19 -7.53
CA ASP A 20 -7.17 5.30 -8.04
C ASP A 20 -8.11 4.28 -7.36
N ASP A 21 -7.69 3.75 -6.21
CA ASP A 21 -8.53 2.87 -5.39
C ASP A 21 -9.73 3.66 -4.82
N THR A 22 -10.92 3.38 -5.36
CA THR A 22 -12.18 3.97 -4.92
C THR A 22 -12.86 3.19 -3.80
N LEU A 23 -12.41 1.95 -3.51
CA LEU A 23 -12.92 1.11 -2.44
C LEU A 23 -12.24 1.43 -1.11
N VAL A 24 -10.93 1.66 -1.15
CA VAL A 24 -10.11 2.11 -0.02
C VAL A 24 -9.36 3.37 -0.44
N PRO A 25 -9.89 4.57 -0.14
CA PRO A 25 -9.22 5.82 -0.53
C PRO A 25 -7.80 5.93 0.01
N LEU A 26 -6.87 6.39 -0.83
CA LEU A 26 -5.46 6.57 -0.49
C LEU A 26 -5.23 7.38 0.80
N GLY A 27 -6.07 8.39 1.06
CA GLY A 27 -6.01 9.17 2.30
C GLY A 27 -6.18 8.35 3.57
N ASN A 28 -7.00 7.29 3.53
CA ASN A 28 -7.17 6.38 4.68
C ASN A 28 -5.92 5.56 4.93
N VAL A 29 -5.23 5.13 3.86
CA VAL A 29 -3.96 4.39 3.96
C VAL A 29 -2.87 5.26 4.59
N PHE A 30 -2.75 6.52 4.16
CA PHE A 30 -1.81 7.46 4.78
C PHE A 30 -2.13 7.74 6.25
N ALA A 31 -3.41 7.93 6.59
CA ALA A 31 -3.82 8.17 7.98
C ALA A 31 -3.50 6.99 8.90
N TRP A 32 -3.57 5.75 8.40
CA TRP A 32 -3.17 4.55 9.13
C TRP A 32 -1.64 4.37 9.20
N ALA A 33 -0.93 4.64 8.10
CA ALA A 33 0.52 4.44 8.02
C ALA A 33 1.31 5.45 8.88
N GLN A 34 0.83 6.70 8.96
CA GLN A 34 1.53 7.79 9.65
C GLN A 34 1.89 7.47 11.12
N PRO A 35 0.97 7.04 12.00
CA PRO A 35 1.33 6.74 13.40
C PRO A 35 2.27 5.54 13.56
N ASN A 36 2.48 4.73 12.52
CA ASN A 36 3.37 3.56 12.53
C ASN A 36 4.70 3.82 11.80
N ASP A 37 4.95 5.05 11.33
CA ASP A 37 6.10 5.42 10.50
C ASP A 37 6.31 4.51 9.28
N LEU A 38 5.22 3.99 8.70
CA LEU A 38 5.28 3.05 7.59
C LEU A 38 5.41 3.78 6.24
N PRO A 39 6.38 3.41 5.40
CA PRO A 39 6.44 3.90 4.03
C PRO A 39 5.31 3.28 3.20
N VAL A 40 4.70 4.09 2.32
CA VAL A 40 3.66 3.65 1.38
C VAL A 40 4.16 3.82 -0.05
N VAL A 41 4.22 2.72 -0.80
CA VAL A 41 4.53 2.72 -2.23
C VAL A 41 3.23 2.87 -3.01
N VAL A 42 3.11 3.97 -3.75
CA VAL A 42 1.91 4.25 -4.57
C VAL A 42 2.17 3.87 -6.03
N VAL A 43 1.24 3.13 -6.63
CA VAL A 43 1.22 2.80 -8.06
C VAL A 43 0.24 3.74 -8.77
N PRO A 44 0.72 4.71 -9.58
CA PRO A 44 -0.15 5.66 -10.26
C PRO A 44 -1.09 4.99 -11.27
N GLY A 45 -2.36 5.37 -11.24
CA GLY A 45 -3.40 4.86 -12.15
C GLY A 45 -3.82 3.40 -11.87
N ALA A 46 -3.42 2.83 -10.73
CA ALA A 46 -3.88 1.51 -10.31
C ALA A 46 -5.13 1.64 -9.42
N ASP A 47 -6.10 0.78 -9.70
CA ASP A 47 -7.30 0.60 -8.88
C ASP A 47 -7.07 -0.42 -7.77
N HIS A 48 -8.11 -0.70 -6.98
CA HIS A 48 -8.09 -1.68 -5.89
C HIS A 48 -7.55 -3.07 -6.30
N PHE A 49 -7.83 -3.47 -7.54
CA PHE A 49 -7.49 -4.79 -8.07
C PHE A 49 -6.15 -4.79 -8.81
N PHE A 50 -5.52 -3.63 -8.99
CA PHE A 50 -4.30 -3.45 -9.78
C PHE A 50 -4.44 -4.05 -11.19
N HIS A 51 -5.58 -3.83 -11.86
CA HIS A 51 -5.83 -4.38 -13.19
C HIS A 51 -4.71 -3.99 -14.18
N ARG A 52 -4.11 -5.01 -14.82
CA ARG A 52 -2.96 -4.87 -15.74
C ARG A 52 -1.69 -4.29 -15.11
N ARG A 53 -1.60 -4.20 -13.78
CA ARG A 53 -0.47 -3.64 -13.03
C ARG A 53 0.24 -4.65 -12.11
N LEU A 54 -0.19 -5.91 -12.07
CA LEU A 54 0.42 -6.96 -11.21
C LEU A 54 1.94 -7.11 -11.39
N HIS A 55 2.47 -6.85 -12.59
CA HIS A 55 3.91 -6.86 -12.84
C HIS A 55 4.66 -5.79 -12.02
N LEU A 56 4.04 -4.64 -11.76
CA LEU A 56 4.63 -3.60 -10.90
C LEU A 56 4.70 -4.07 -9.44
N ILE A 57 3.64 -4.73 -8.94
CA ILE A 57 3.65 -5.32 -7.58
C ILE A 57 4.80 -6.33 -7.45
N ARG A 58 4.93 -7.25 -8.40
CA ARG A 58 6.03 -8.22 -8.43
C ARG A 58 7.39 -7.54 -8.38
N ASP A 59 7.60 -6.50 -9.18
CA ASP A 59 8.89 -5.81 -9.26
C ASP A 59 9.19 -5.03 -7.97
N ILE A 60 8.19 -4.42 -7.33
CA ILE A 60 8.32 -3.76 -6.01
C ILE A 60 8.76 -4.78 -4.95
N ILE A 61 8.03 -5.90 -4.83
CA ILE A 61 8.35 -6.98 -3.89
C ILE A 61 9.76 -7.50 -4.16
N THR A 62 10.08 -7.83 -5.41
CA THR A 62 11.40 -8.38 -5.77
C THR A 62 12.55 -7.43 -5.45
N ARG A 63 12.32 -6.11 -5.45
CA ARG A 63 13.34 -5.12 -5.06
C ARG A 63 13.48 -5.00 -3.55
N ALA A 64 12.40 -5.16 -2.80
CA ALA A 64 12.43 -5.04 -1.35
C ALA A 64 13.07 -6.25 -0.64
N TRP A 65 13.02 -7.44 -1.24
CA TRP A 65 13.61 -8.68 -0.70
C TRP A 65 15.00 -9.04 -1.27
N ARG A 66 15.72 -8.09 -1.88
CA ARG A 66 17.09 -8.35 -2.34
C ARG A 66 18.05 -8.43 -1.15
N HIS A 67 18.24 -9.65 -0.66
CA HIS A 67 19.43 -10.08 0.06
C HIS A 67 20.50 -10.56 -0.94
#